data_AF-A0A2H0MWN2-F1
#
_entry.id   AF-A0A2H0MWN2-F1
#
_cell.length_a   1.000
_cell.length_b   1.000
_cell.length_c   1.000
_cell.angle_alpha   90.00
_cell.angle_beta   90.00
_cell.angle_gamma   90.00
#
_symmetry.space_group_name_H-M   'P 1'
#
loop_
_entity.id
_entity.type
_entity.pdbx_description
1 polymer ?
#
loop_
_entity_poly.entity_id
_entity_poly.type
_entity_poly.pdbx_seq_one_letter_code
_entity_poly.pdbx_strand_id
1 'polypeptide(L)'
;MPKLNRFKIKIETGDAGMEGPVRFCINSHQVPLEDCVGSTAAGQTFEGGFEVRSFAHSLTLVGPEKGNWNIKRVQVDFEPDAIAPYSVTLGEVVLDETTELNIWKDPPQPTFDV
;
A
#
# COMPACT_ATOMS: atom_id res chain seq x y z
N MET A 1 -6.79 -8.05 15.95
CA MET A 1 -6.83 -7.38 14.63
C MET A 1 -8.20 -7.62 14.02
N PRO A 2 -8.89 -6.57 13.55
CA PRO A 2 -10.18 -6.71 12.87
C PRO A 2 -10.00 -7.40 11.52
N LYS A 3 -11.07 -8.03 11.02
CA LYS A 3 -11.13 -8.53 9.65
C LYS A 3 -11.03 -7.34 8.69
N LEU A 4 -10.19 -7.46 7.66
CA LEU A 4 -10.06 -6.47 6.60
C LEU A 4 -10.96 -6.89 5.43
N ASN A 5 -11.93 -6.03 5.08
CA ASN A 5 -12.80 -6.29 3.95
C ASN A 5 -12.12 -5.86 2.65
N ARG A 6 -11.63 -4.61 2.59
CA ARG A 6 -10.95 -4.04 1.43
C ARG A 6 -9.84 -3.08 1.88
N PHE A 7 -8.84 -2.90 1.03
CA PHE A 7 -8.00 -1.72 1.10
C PHE A 7 -7.80 -1.11 -0.29
N LYS A 8 -7.50 0.19 -0.31
CA LYS A 8 -7.03 0.92 -1.49
C LYS A 8 -5.70 1.54 -1.17
N ILE A 9 -4.84 1.62 -2.16
CA ILE A 9 -3.50 2.16 -2.04
C ILE A 9 -3.25 3.15 -3.17
N LYS A 10 -2.62 4.26 -2.82
CA LYS A 10 -2.15 5.29 -3.70
C LYS A 10 -0.65 5.46 -3.50
N ILE A 11 0.11 5.33 -4.56
CA ILE A 11 1.57 5.41 -4.56
C ILE A 11 1.96 6.59 -5.44
N GLU A 12 2.70 7.52 -4.87
CA GLU A 12 3.30 8.64 -5.60
C GLU A 12 4.79 8.36 -5.75
N THR A 13 5.21 8.09 -6.98
CA THR A 13 6.62 7.84 -7.30
C THR A 13 7.36 9.17 -7.46
N GLY A 14 8.61 9.19 -7.01
CA GLY A 14 9.58 10.25 -7.19
C GLY A 14 10.41 10.03 -8.45
N ASP A 15 11.68 10.41 -8.37
CA ASP A 15 12.52 10.55 -9.56
C ASP A 15 12.98 9.20 -10.15
N ALA A 16 12.74 8.11 -9.41
CA ALA A 16 12.94 6.75 -9.87
C ALA A 16 11.63 5.96 -9.75
N GLY A 17 11.19 5.38 -10.86
CA GLY A 17 9.97 4.58 -10.95
C GLY A 17 10.09 3.61 -12.11
N MET A 18 9.55 2.41 -11.94
CA MET A 18 9.58 1.33 -12.91
C MET A 18 8.15 0.86 -13.18
N GLU A 19 7.75 0.80 -14.44
CA GLU A 19 6.44 0.25 -14.80
C GLU A 19 6.39 -1.25 -14.58
N GLY A 20 5.27 -1.71 -14.04
CA GLY A 20 5.03 -3.12 -13.81
C GLY A 20 3.80 -3.37 -12.94
N PRO A 21 3.46 -4.64 -12.73
CA PRO A 21 2.39 -4.99 -11.81
C PRO A 21 2.81 -4.64 -10.39
N VAL A 22 1.98 -3.85 -9.70
CA VAL A 22 2.17 -3.60 -8.27
C VAL A 22 1.60 -4.77 -7.49
N ARG A 23 2.40 -5.33 -6.59
CA ARG A 23 2.04 -6.49 -5.78
C ARG A 23 2.06 -6.14 -4.31
N PHE A 24 1.24 -6.84 -3.55
CA PHE A 24 1.26 -6.83 -2.11
C PHE A 24 1.41 -8.26 -1.59
N CYS A 25 1.97 -8.40 -0.39
CA CYS A 25 2.06 -9.67 0.31
C CYS A 25 1.08 -9.64 1.48
N ILE A 26 0.14 -10.59 1.50
CA ILE A 26 -0.78 -10.80 2.63
C ILE A 26 -0.55 -12.18 3.21
N ASN A 27 -0.25 -12.27 4.50
CA ASN A 27 -0.02 -13.55 5.19
C ASN A 27 0.94 -14.48 4.40
N SER A 28 2.05 -13.92 3.88
CA SER A 28 3.06 -14.61 3.06
C SER A 28 2.62 -15.04 1.65
N HIS A 29 1.50 -14.52 1.15
CA HIS A 29 1.04 -14.74 -0.23
C HIS A 29 1.15 -13.44 -1.02
N GLN A 30 1.94 -13.45 -2.10
CA GLN A 30 2.04 -12.31 -3.00
C GLN A 30 0.92 -12.33 -4.03
N VAL A 31 0.21 -11.21 -4.16
CA VAL A 31 -0.94 -11.04 -5.04
C VAL A 31 -0.82 -9.69 -5.75
N PRO A 32 -1.14 -9.59 -7.05
CA PRO A 32 -1.22 -8.30 -7.73
C PRO A 32 -2.40 -7.46 -7.21
N LEU A 33 -2.26 -6.14 -7.25
CA LEU A 33 -3.39 -5.23 -7.02
C LEU A 33 -4.39 -5.30 -8.18
N GLU A 34 -5.64 -5.00 -7.85
CA GLU A 34 -6.78 -4.90 -8.75
C GLU A 34 -7.26 -3.45 -8.85
N ASP A 35 -8.16 -3.18 -9.81
CA ASP A 35 -8.71 -1.84 -10.09
C ASP A 35 -7.63 -0.76 -10.29
N CYS A 36 -6.51 -1.13 -10.91
CA CYS A 36 -5.32 -0.29 -11.04
C CYS A 36 -5.52 0.85 -12.05
N VAL A 37 -5.17 2.07 -11.64
CA VAL A 37 -5.20 3.29 -12.47
C VAL A 37 -3.88 4.04 -12.32
N GLY A 38 -3.39 4.64 -13.41
CA GLY A 38 -2.13 5.39 -13.42
C GLY A 38 -0.91 4.52 -13.72
N SER A 39 0.27 4.96 -13.28
CA SER A 39 1.54 4.29 -13.59
C SER A 39 2.53 4.44 -12.43
N THR A 40 3.43 3.47 -12.31
CA THR A 40 4.57 3.46 -11.37
C THR A 40 5.88 3.93 -12.03
N ALA A 41 5.82 4.50 -13.23
CA ALA A 41 6.95 5.21 -13.83
C ALA A 41 7.40 6.40 -12.95
N ALA A 42 8.58 6.95 -13.20
CA ALA A 42 9.10 8.08 -12.42
C ALA A 42 8.16 9.31 -12.46
N GLY A 43 7.92 9.89 -11.29
CA GLY A 43 7.08 11.10 -11.10
C GLY A 43 5.59 10.90 -11.37
N GLN A 44 5.12 9.65 -11.40
CA GLN A 44 3.73 9.30 -11.66
C GLN A 44 2.98 8.96 -10.37
N THR A 45 1.68 8.78 -10.50
CA THR A 45 0.81 8.33 -9.43
C THR A 45 0.11 7.07 -9.88
N PHE A 46 0.12 6.08 -9.01
CA PHE A 46 -0.56 4.81 -9.18
C PHE A 46 -1.60 4.65 -8.08
N GLU A 47 -2.80 4.21 -8.44
CA GLU A 47 -3.87 3.88 -7.52
C GLU A 47 -4.33 2.45 -7.80
N GLY A 48 -4.61 1.69 -6.75
CA GLY A 48 -5.13 0.33 -6.87
C GLY A 48 -5.75 -0.13 -5.56
N GLY A 49 -6.23 -1.36 -5.52
CA GLY A 49 -6.79 -1.92 -4.29
C GLY A 49 -6.95 -3.43 -4.35
N PHE A 50 -7.48 -3.99 -3.27
CA PHE A 50 -7.80 -5.40 -3.23
C PHE A 50 -8.90 -5.70 -2.22
N GLU A 51 -9.78 -6.63 -2.58
CA GLU A 51 -10.81 -7.16 -1.69
C GLU A 51 -10.28 -8.38 -0.91
N VAL A 52 -9.95 -8.18 0.36
CA VAL A 52 -9.29 -9.18 1.21
C VAL A 52 -10.29 -10.14 1.85
N ARG A 53 -11.41 -9.62 2.38
CA ARG A 53 -12.44 -10.36 3.14
C ARG A 53 -11.88 -11.36 4.17
N SER A 54 -10.76 -11.03 4.81
CA SER A 54 -10.00 -11.96 5.67
C SER A 54 -9.24 -11.24 6.79
N PHE A 55 -8.66 -12.00 7.71
CA PHE A 55 -7.79 -11.46 8.77
C PHE A 55 -6.36 -11.34 8.25
N ALA A 56 -5.94 -10.10 7.99
CA ALA A 56 -4.57 -9.77 7.65
C ALA A 56 -3.71 -9.75 8.93
N HIS A 57 -2.80 -10.71 9.06
CA HIS A 57 -1.77 -10.73 10.10
C HIS A 57 -0.54 -9.94 9.66
N SER A 58 -0.26 -9.97 8.35
CA SER A 58 0.72 -9.12 7.69
C SER A 58 0.15 -8.58 6.38
N LEU A 59 0.47 -7.33 6.06
CA LEU A 59 0.21 -6.72 4.76
C LEU A 59 1.39 -5.81 4.40
N THR A 60 2.13 -6.18 3.36
CA THR A 60 3.25 -5.39 2.86
C THR A 60 3.07 -5.06 1.38
N LEU A 61 3.52 -3.87 0.98
CA LEU A 61 3.71 -3.51 -0.43
C LEU A 61 5.05 -4.07 -0.87
N VAL A 62 5.06 -4.88 -1.92
CA VAL A 62 6.27 -5.47 -2.48
C VAL A 62 6.88 -4.48 -3.47
N GLY A 63 8.21 -4.35 -3.47
CA GLY A 63 8.91 -3.55 -4.47
C GLY A 63 8.71 -4.05 -5.92
N PRO A 64 9.24 -3.32 -6.91
CA PRO A 64 9.10 -3.70 -8.30
C PRO A 64 9.81 -5.02 -8.61
N GLU A 65 9.34 -5.77 -9.61
CA GLU A 65 10.04 -6.98 -10.06
C GLU A 65 11.45 -6.70 -10.60
N LYS A 66 11.70 -5.47 -11.07
CA LYS A 66 13.01 -5.02 -11.56
C LYS A 66 13.28 -3.57 -11.18
N GLY A 67 14.53 -3.27 -10.84
CA GLY A 67 14.96 -1.89 -10.56
C GLY A 67 14.47 -1.39 -9.21
N ASN A 68 14.12 -0.11 -9.14
CA ASN A 68 13.68 0.52 -7.89
C ASN A 68 12.56 1.54 -8.10
N TRP A 69 11.81 1.75 -7.03
CA TRP A 69 10.87 2.85 -6.86
C TRP A 69 11.40 3.73 -5.75
N ASN A 70 11.67 5.00 -6.07
CA ASN A 70 11.72 6.04 -5.08
C ASN A 70 10.29 6.48 -4.84
N ILE A 71 9.70 6.14 -3.70
CA ILE A 71 8.33 6.50 -3.37
C ILE A 71 8.38 7.77 -2.52
N LYS A 72 7.66 8.80 -2.95
CA LYS A 72 7.50 10.04 -2.17
C LYS A 72 6.44 9.89 -1.08
N ARG A 73 5.36 9.19 -1.41
CA ARG A 73 4.23 9.01 -0.52
C ARG A 73 3.46 7.75 -0.87
N VAL A 74 3.07 7.02 0.17
CA VAL A 74 2.05 5.97 0.07
C VAL A 74 0.88 6.35 0.95
N GLN A 75 -0.31 6.41 0.38
CA GLN A 75 -1.54 6.50 1.16
C GLN A 75 -2.30 5.19 1.03
N VAL A 76 -2.76 4.65 2.16
CA VAL A 76 -3.55 3.42 2.19
C VAL A 76 -4.84 3.69 2.95
N ASP A 77 -5.96 3.44 2.28
CA ASP A 77 -7.30 3.53 2.85
C ASP A 77 -7.77 2.13 3.19
N PHE A 78 -7.99 1.87 4.47
CA PHE A 78 -8.45 0.58 4.98
C PHE A 78 -9.95 0.62 5.26
N GLU A 79 -10.63 -0.45 4.85
CA GLU A 79 -12.04 -0.72 5.16
C GLU A 79 -12.15 -2.02 5.98
N PRO A 80 -11.98 -1.96 7.31
CA PRO A 80 -12.17 -3.10 8.19
C PRO A 80 -13.66 -3.35 8.48
N ASP A 81 -13.99 -4.57 8.90
CA ASP A 81 -15.37 -5.01 9.12
C ASP A 81 -16.02 -4.43 10.39
N ALA A 82 -15.24 -4.34 11.48
CA ALA A 82 -15.76 -4.05 12.82
C ALA A 82 -15.40 -2.65 13.35
N ILE A 83 -14.65 -1.85 12.58
CA ILE A 83 -14.25 -0.49 12.95
C ILE A 83 -14.44 0.45 11.77
N ALA A 84 -14.50 1.75 12.04
CA ALA A 84 -14.62 2.75 10.99
C ALA A 84 -13.44 2.66 10.00
N PRO A 85 -13.69 2.88 8.69
CA PRO A 85 -12.61 3.03 7.72
C PRO A 85 -11.64 4.12 8.13
N TYR A 86 -10.36 3.90 7.87
CA TYR A 86 -9.30 4.83 8.22
C TYR A 86 -8.20 4.84 7.17
N SER A 87 -7.49 5.95 7.09
CA SER A 87 -6.42 6.15 6.13
C SER A 87 -5.09 6.31 6.86
N VAL A 88 -4.04 5.76 6.26
CA VAL A 88 -2.66 5.87 6.73
C VAL A 88 -1.82 6.45 5.62
N THR A 89 -0.98 7.42 5.96
CA THR A 89 0.02 7.97 5.04
C THR A 89 1.41 7.60 5.52
N LEU A 90 2.19 7.00 4.64
CA LEU A 90 3.59 6.66 4.83
C LEU A 90 4.42 7.64 4.00
N GLY A 91 5.53 8.10 4.58
CA GLY A 91 6.45 9.03 3.95
C GLY A 91 7.35 8.37 2.91
N GLU A 92 8.46 9.06 2.61
CA GLU A 92 9.38 8.65 1.56
C GLU A 92 10.05 7.31 1.88
N VAL A 93 10.11 6.42 0.89
CA VAL A 93 10.78 5.11 1.01
C VAL A 93 11.30 4.67 -0.35
N VAL A 94 12.46 4.02 -0.36
CA VAL A 94 12.99 3.37 -1.56
C VAL A 94 12.66 1.89 -1.50
N LEU A 95 11.99 1.37 -2.53
CA LEU A 95 11.72 -0.05 -2.71
C LEU A 95 12.44 -0.59 -3.93
N ASP A 96 13.17 -1.68 -3.75
CA ASP A 96 13.76 -2.52 -4.79
C ASP A 96 13.14 -3.93 -4.80
N GLU A 97 13.66 -4.78 -5.68
CA GLU A 97 13.26 -6.18 -5.93
C GLU A 97 13.24 -7.08 -4.69
N THR A 98 13.93 -6.70 -3.61
CA THR A 98 14.11 -7.51 -2.39
C THR A 98 13.42 -6.91 -1.17
N THR A 99 12.91 -5.69 -1.29
CA THR A 99 12.35 -4.94 -0.17
C THR A 99 10.83 -4.94 -0.19
N GLU A 100 10.26 -4.87 1.02
CA GLU A 100 8.83 -4.75 1.21
C GLU A 100 8.54 -3.65 2.24
N LEU A 101 7.53 -2.84 1.98
CA LEU A 101 7.05 -1.82 2.92
C LEU A 101 5.88 -2.38 3.71
N ASN A 102 5.99 -2.44 5.04
CA ASN A 102 4.83 -2.78 5.87
C ASN A 102 3.78 -1.68 5.83
N ILE A 103 2.64 -1.96 5.20
CA ILE A 103 1.52 -1.04 5.06
C ILE A 103 0.41 -1.29 6.10
N TRP A 104 0.39 -2.45 6.76
CA TRP A 104 -0.56 -2.72 7.83
C TRP A 104 -0.18 -1.91 9.09
N LYS A 105 -0.91 -0.83 9.34
CA LYS A 105 -0.72 0.04 10.49
C LYS A 105 -2.03 0.17 11.25
N ASP A 106 -1.94 0.33 12.56
CA ASP A 106 -3.09 0.62 13.38
C ASP A 106 -3.72 1.97 12.97
N PRO A 107 -5.02 2.17 13.24
CA PRO A 107 -5.68 3.45 13.00
C PRO A 107 -4.90 4.60 13.66
N PRO A 108 -4.76 5.75 12.99
CA PRO A 108 -4.12 6.91 13.60
C PRO A 108 -4.88 7.30 14.87
N GLN A 109 -4.12 7.67 15.91
CA GLN A 109 -4.74 8.10 17.16
C GLN A 109 -5.58 9.36 16.92
N PRO A 110 -6.75 9.51 17.56
CA PRO A 110 -7.50 10.74 17.51
C PRO A 110 -6.62 11.88 18.03
N THR A 111 -6.31 12.86 17.19
CA THR A 111 -5.69 14.10 17.65
C THR A 111 -6.75 14.89 18.39
N PHE A 112 -6.67 14.95 19.71
CA PHE A 112 -7.43 15.92 20.48
C PHE A 112 -6.70 17.26 20.31
N ASP A 113 -7.33 18.21 19.60
CA ASP A 113 -6.94 19.61 19.71
C ASP A 113 -7.19 20.04 21.17
N VAL A 114 -6.12 20.47 21.85
CA VAL A 114 -6.16 21.02 23.22
C VAL A 114 -6.32 22.53 23.15
#